data_AF-A0A178E0Q0-F1
#
_entry.id   AF-A0A178E0Q0-F1
#
_cell.length_a   1.000
_cell.length_b   1.000
_cell.length_c   1.000
_cell.angle_alpha   90.00
_cell.angle_beta   90.00
_cell.angle_gamma   90.00
#
_symmetry.space_group_name_H-M   'P 1'
#
loop_
_entity.id
_entity.type
_entity.pdbx_description
1 polymer ?
#
loop_
_entity_poly.entity_id
_entity_poly.type
_entity_poly.pdbx_seq_one_letter_code
_entity_poly.pdbx_strand_id
1 'polypeptide(L)'
;MDRASRALVEPLPEGMSDTIPARAAHFNVPLATLYARKSKHPAKEDKVRDQQYLYLYEERAVSDFLTPQDWKRYDIYNKVVH
;
A
#
# COMPACT_ATOMS: atom_id res chain seq x y z
N MET A 1 15.72 -12.51 6.38
CA MET A 1 15.19 -12.13 5.06
C MET A 1 15.10 -13.40 4.23
N ASP A 2 13.97 -13.71 3.60
CA ASP A 2 13.80 -14.94 2.81
C ASP A 2 14.64 -14.90 1.52
N ARG A 3 14.91 -16.07 0.92
CA ARG A 3 15.80 -16.22 -0.24
C ARG A 3 15.32 -15.45 -1.47
N ALA A 4 14.01 -15.38 -1.70
CA ALA A 4 13.44 -14.64 -2.82
C ALA A 4 13.53 -13.12 -2.59
N SER A 5 13.32 -12.65 -1.36
CA SER A 5 13.53 -11.24 -1.01
C SER A 5 15.01 -10.84 -1.10
N ARG A 6 15.94 -11.71 -0.68
CA ARG A 6 17.38 -11.49 -0.88
C ARG A 6 17.73 -11.39 -2.36
N ALA A 7 17.19 -12.29 -3.18
CA ALA A 7 17.44 -12.30 -4.61
C ALA A 7 17.03 -11.00 -5.34
N LEU A 8 16.06 -10.25 -4.81
CA LEU A 8 15.63 -8.95 -5.37
C LEU A 8 16.46 -7.76 -4.88
N VAL A 9 17.12 -7.87 -3.73
CA VAL A 9 17.79 -6.74 -3.06
C VAL A 9 19.32 -6.85 -3.13
N GLU A 10 19.86 -8.06 -3.06
CA GLU A 10 21.30 -8.28 -3.05
C GLU A 10 21.91 -8.03 -4.45
N PRO A 11 23.12 -7.42 -4.50
CA PRO A 11 23.82 -7.19 -5.75
C PRO A 11 24.27 -8.52 -6.37
N LEU A 12 24.26 -8.58 -7.70
CA LEU A 12 24.76 -9.73 -8.44
C LEU A 12 26.29 -9.64 -8.64
N PRO A 13 26.96 -10.79 -8.83
CA PRO A 13 28.38 -10.81 -9.18
C PRO A 13 28.68 -9.98 -10.43
N GLU A 14 29.83 -9.30 -10.41
CA GLU A 14 30.29 -8.50 -11.54
C GLU A 14 30.46 -9.39 -12.79
N GLY A 15 29.78 -9.01 -13.88
CA GLY A 15 29.71 -9.80 -15.12
C GLY A 15 28.44 -10.65 -15.30
N MET A 16 27.59 -10.77 -14.28
CA MET A 16 26.25 -11.36 -14.43
C MET A 16 25.23 -10.28 -14.83
N SER A 17 24.36 -10.58 -15.80
CA SER A 17 23.31 -9.65 -16.20
C SER A 17 22.28 -9.46 -15.09
N ASP A 18 21.91 -8.21 -14.80
CA ASP A 18 20.91 -7.90 -13.79
C ASP A 18 19.48 -8.15 -14.31
N THR A 19 19.13 -9.43 -14.43
CA THR A 19 17.83 -9.88 -14.92
C THR A 19 17.17 -10.84 -13.92
N ILE A 20 15.83 -10.87 -13.90
CA ILE A 20 15.06 -11.75 -12.99
C ILE A 20 15.40 -13.24 -13.19
N PRO A 21 15.58 -13.76 -14.43
CA PRO A 21 16.07 -15.12 -14.63
C PRO A 21 17.47 -15.37 -14.09
N ALA A 22 18.41 -14.44 -14.28
CA ALA A 22 19.77 -14.57 -13.75
C ALA A 22 19.78 -14.57 -12.21
N ARG A 23 18.97 -13.70 -11.58
CA ARG A 23 18.76 -13.69 -10.12
C ARG A 23 18.14 -15.00 -9.64
N ALA A 24 17.14 -15.52 -10.34
CA ALA A 24 16.50 -16.81 -10.00
C ALA A 24 17.50 -17.96 -10.02
N ALA A 25 18.34 -18.03 -11.04
CA ALA A 25 19.40 -19.02 -11.16
C ALA A 25 20.46 -18.87 -10.07
N HIS A 26 20.97 -17.66 -9.85
CA HIS A 26 22.02 -17.37 -8.86
C HIS A 26 21.58 -17.69 -7.43
N PHE A 27 20.39 -17.24 -7.04
CA PHE A 27 19.85 -17.45 -5.71
C PHE A 27 19.13 -18.79 -5.55
N ASN A 28 19.06 -19.61 -6.61
CA ASN A 28 18.33 -20.88 -6.63
C ASN A 28 16.91 -20.74 -6.07
N VAL A 29 16.14 -19.84 -6.69
CA VAL A 29 14.74 -19.55 -6.38
C VAL A 29 13.92 -19.79 -7.65
N PRO A 30 12.74 -20.44 -7.58
CA PRO A 30 11.89 -20.60 -8.76
C PRO A 30 11.54 -19.24 -9.39
N LEU A 31 11.64 -19.17 -10.72
CA LEU A 31 11.40 -17.94 -11.48
C LEU A 31 10.00 -17.35 -11.20
N ALA A 32 8.99 -18.21 -11.13
CA ALA A 32 7.61 -17.83 -10.80
C ALA A 32 7.49 -17.18 -9.41
N THR A 33 8.25 -17.68 -8.42
CA THR A 33 8.28 -17.11 -7.07
C THR A 33 8.86 -15.70 -7.09
N LEU A 34 9.94 -15.49 -7.86
CA LEU A 34 10.56 -14.18 -7.99
C LEU A 34 9.66 -13.16 -8.71
N TYR A 35 9.00 -13.57 -9.79
CA TYR A 35 8.00 -12.73 -10.46
C TYR A 35 6.84 -12.37 -9.54
N ALA A 36 6.24 -13.38 -8.89
CA ALA A 36 5.14 -13.16 -7.95
C ALA A 36 5.56 -12.23 -6.80
N ARG A 37 6.81 -12.36 -6.31
CA ARG A 37 7.33 -11.50 -5.24
C ARG A 37 7.54 -10.08 -5.71
N LYS A 38 8.20 -9.88 -6.87
CA LYS A 38 8.40 -8.56 -7.48
C LYS A 38 7.06 -7.85 -7.72
N SER A 39 6.05 -8.56 -8.21
CA SER A 39 4.69 -8.03 -8.40
C SER A 39 3.96 -7.77 -7.08
N LYS A 40 4.25 -8.52 -6.01
CA LYS A 40 3.70 -8.30 -4.65
C LYS A 40 4.37 -7.16 -3.88
N HIS A 41 5.39 -6.53 -4.46
CA HIS A 41 5.89 -5.23 -4.05
C HIS A 41 5.37 -4.12 -4.97
N PRO A 42 4.04 -3.86 -5.08
CA PRO A 42 3.62 -2.53 -5.52
C PRO A 42 4.25 -1.53 -4.54
N ALA A 43 4.73 -0.40 -5.08
CA ALA A 43 5.20 0.69 -4.24
C ALA A 43 4.10 1.03 -3.22
N LYS A 44 4.48 1.54 -2.06
CA LYS A 44 3.48 1.90 -1.03
C LYS A 44 2.46 2.89 -1.61
N GLU A 45 2.88 3.77 -2.54
CA GLU A 45 1.97 4.64 -3.28
C GLU A 45 1.00 3.88 -4.19
N ASP A 46 1.45 2.84 -4.90
CA ASP A 46 0.60 2.04 -5.79
C ASP A 46 -0.45 1.25 -5.01
N LYS A 47 -0.09 0.72 -3.83
CA LYS A 47 -1.07 0.10 -2.93
C LYS A 47 -2.12 1.08 -2.43
N VAL A 48 -1.71 2.30 -2.07
CA VAL A 48 -2.66 3.33 -1.62
C VAL A 48 -3.61 3.71 -2.76
N ARG A 49 -3.11 3.82 -3.99
CA ARG A 49 -3.95 4.07 -5.18
C ARG A 49 -4.92 2.92 -5.47
N ASP A 50 -4.46 1.68 -5.45
CA ASP A 50 -5.31 0.50 -5.68
C ASP A 50 -6.34 0.29 -4.56
N GLN A 51 -6.02 0.72 -3.33
CA GLN A 51 -6.91 0.61 -2.17
C GLN A 51 -7.81 1.85 -1.98
N GLN A 52 -7.60 2.90 -2.78
CA GLN A 52 -8.44 4.09 -2.75
C GLN A 52 -9.68 3.85 -3.60
N TYR A 53 -10.69 3.23 -2.99
CA TYR A 53 -11.97 2.92 -3.62
C TYR A 53 -12.84 4.16 -3.94
N LEU A 54 -12.50 5.31 -3.34
CA LEU A 54 -13.25 6.55 -3.43
C LEU A 54 -12.32 7.67 -3.88
N TYR A 55 -12.78 8.49 -4.82
CA TYR A 55 -12.08 9.74 -5.11
C TYR A 55 -12.14 10.66 -3.88
N LEU A 56 -11.19 11.58 -3.76
CA LEU A 56 -11.10 12.51 -2.62
C LEU A 56 -12.43 13.25 -2.31
N TYR A 57 -13.20 13.58 -3.35
CA TYR A 57 -14.51 14.22 -3.17
C TYR A 57 -15.59 13.24 -2.66
N GLU A 58 -15.52 11.96 -3.02
CA GLU A 58 -16.43 10.91 -2.55
C GLU A 58 -16.10 10.53 -1.10
N GLU A 59 -14.81 10.42 -0.75
CA GLU A 59 -14.37 10.24 0.64
C GLU A 59 -14.91 11.37 1.53
N ARG A 60 -14.86 12.62 1.04
CA ARG A 60 -15.38 13.79 1.76
C ARG A 60 -16.89 13.74 1.91
N ALA A 61 -17.62 13.40 0.85
CA ALA A 61 -19.08 13.27 0.89
C ALA A 61 -19.54 12.15 1.83
N VAL A 62 -18.85 11.00 1.81
CA VAL A 62 -19.09 9.89 2.73
C VAL A 62 -18.74 10.28 4.16
N SER A 63 -17.63 10.98 4.39
CA SER A 63 -17.27 11.51 5.70
C SER A 63 -18.35 12.46 6.22
N ASP A 64 -18.79 13.44 5.43
CA ASP A 64 -19.83 14.42 5.80
C ASP A 64 -21.19 13.74 6.06
N PHE A 65 -21.51 12.68 5.30
CA PHE A 65 -22.73 11.88 5.48
C PHE A 65 -22.68 11.00 6.73
N LEU A 66 -21.53 10.36 7.00
CA LEU A 66 -21.35 9.42 8.11
C LEU A 66 -21.04 10.10 9.44
N THR A 67 -20.47 11.31 9.42
CA THR A 67 -20.40 12.15 10.61
C THR A 67 -21.78 12.74 10.84
N PRO A 68 -22.51 12.37 11.91
CA PRO A 68 -23.64 13.17 12.32
C PRO A 68 -23.07 14.56 12.60
N GLN A 69 -23.54 15.58 11.86
CA GLN A 69 -23.28 16.95 12.26
C GLN A 69 -23.80 17.07 13.70
N ASP A 70 -22.88 17.11 14.66
CA ASP A 70 -23.14 17.18 16.10
C ASP A 70 -23.61 18.61 16.48
N TRP A 71 -24.39 19.25 15.60
CA TRP A 71 -24.95 20.59 15.79
C TRP A 71 -25.94 20.65 16.94
N LYS A 72 -26.44 19.49 17.39
CA LYS A 72 -27.29 19.38 18.57
C LYS A 72 -26.52 19.39 19.89
N ARG A 73 -25.19 19.26 19.90
CA ARG A 73 -24.42 19.26 21.16
C ARG A 73 -24.16 20.67 21.71
N TYR A 74 -24.11 21.69 20.84
CA TYR A 74 -23.94 23.09 21.22
C TYR A 74 -25.26 23.81 21.61
N ASP A 75 -26.42 23.24 21.25
CA ASP A 75 -27.73 23.84 21.58
C ASP A 75 -28.20 23.49 23.02
N ILE A 76 -27.70 22.39 23.61
CA ILE A 76 -28.12 21.95 24.96
C ILE A 76 -27.45 22.77 26.06
N TYR A 77 -26.20 23.21 25.87
CA TYR A 77 -25.47 24.02 26.86
C TYR A 77 -25.91 25.50 26.89
N ASN A 78 -26.50 26.01 25.81
CA ASN A 78 -27.01 27.39 25.74
C ASN A 78 -28.45 27.55 26.27
N LYS A 79 -29.25 26.47 26.35
CA LYS A 79 -30.64 26.54 26.84
C LYS A 79 -30.80 26.38 28.35
N VAL A 80 -29.74 26.08 29.09
CA VAL A 80 -29.78 25.85 30.55
C VAL A 80 -29.16 27.02 31.35
N VAL A 81 -28.59 28.02 30.67
CA VAL A 81 -27.82 29.11 31.31
C VAL A 81 -28.46 30.50 31.15
N HIS A 82 -29.71 30.64 30.72
CA HIS A 82 -30.45 31.92 30.77
C HIS A 82 -31.78 31.76 31.50
#